data_AF-A0A6V7WXS2-F1
#
_entry.id   AF-A0A6V7WXS2-F1
#
_cell.length_a   1.000
_cell.length_b   1.000
_cell.length_c   1.000
_cell.angle_alpha   90.00
_cell.angle_beta   90.00
_cell.angle_gamma   90.00
#
_symmetry.space_group_name_H-M   'P 1'
#
loop_
_entity.id
_entity.type
_entity.pdbx_description
1 polymer ?
#
loop_
_entity_poly.entity_id
_entity_poly.type
_entity_poly.pdbx_seq_one_letter_code
_entity_poly.pdbx_strand_id
1 'polypeptide(L)'
;MKRNSIKQCKVCGTKDKVCFHYGVRTCRACGAFFRRYLENENKFQYSECTYKCLQEQFSNENKDEKSETKLADCKKCRLEKCFSVGMKRLDVGYVRQDIRREAMEKQRNEINPSNPPIVDTTIKDLSLINSILPIIEAKKRIMHAFNELDDIFLKGPILFEEIILSNFNIFRLTDNFSPNPGPIPFDELKSWESSIQKEGMFNSRVQKWFLVDRLLCVAIVKSLPVFEKLTLSDQVAHLRQASYVFTSFTSSYLAWELGSETWTRKDGVMPALGIMSTDVFLHDDKILKWSDYSFTRSVGYFKRAALTKIEFTLLIAIILTKSNAKDMSVEGKELLLDEFNKYTQNLLRYNQRRLGLIEGAQRLAECSRLINRSIENECALRLMLFHQTKHYKMGVTCYKLSNFLENFF
;
A
#
# COMPACT_ATOMS: atom_id res chain seq x y z
N MET A 1 -4.98 47.91 0.47
CA MET A 1 -6.28 47.50 1.06
C MET A 1 -6.25 46.01 1.39
N LYS A 2 -6.25 45.64 2.68
CA LYS A 2 -6.24 44.23 3.14
C LYS A 2 -7.61 43.59 2.88
N ARG A 3 -7.69 42.59 1.98
CA ARG A 3 -8.86 41.70 1.89
C ARG A 3 -8.81 40.71 3.05
N ASN A 4 -9.51 41.01 4.14
CA ASN A 4 -9.78 40.08 5.22
C ASN A 4 -10.59 38.89 4.63
N SER A 5 -9.95 37.74 4.38
CA SER A 5 -10.69 36.53 3.98
C SER A 5 -11.44 36.00 5.21
N ILE A 6 -12.71 36.40 5.31
CA ILE A 6 -13.63 36.00 6.38
C ILE A 6 -13.78 34.47 6.40
N LYS A 7 -13.43 33.84 7.52
CA LYS A 7 -13.54 32.38 7.75
C LYS A 7 -14.96 32.03 8.26
N GLN A 8 -15.92 31.87 7.35
CA GLN A 8 -17.31 31.51 7.71
C GLN A 8 -17.67 30.04 7.43
N CYS A 9 -18.62 29.50 8.18
CA CYS A 9 -19.21 28.18 7.99
C CYS A 9 -20.00 28.14 6.68
N LYS A 10 -19.70 27.19 5.80
CA LYS A 10 -20.38 27.05 4.50
C LYS A 10 -21.85 26.62 4.60
N VAL A 11 -22.28 26.12 5.76
CA VAL A 11 -23.65 25.63 5.98
C VAL A 11 -24.56 26.70 6.60
N CYS A 12 -24.09 27.44 7.61
CA CYS A 12 -24.92 28.39 8.37
C CYS A 12 -24.36 29.82 8.43
N GLY A 13 -23.27 30.12 7.74
CA GLY A 13 -22.70 31.46 7.67
C GLY A 13 -21.98 31.97 8.92
N THR A 14 -22.07 31.28 10.08
CA THR A 14 -21.37 31.74 11.30
C THR A 14 -19.85 31.78 11.12
N LYS A 15 -19.20 32.77 11.74
CA LYS A 15 -17.74 32.95 11.76
C LYS A 15 -17.10 32.30 13.00
N ASP A 16 -17.92 31.84 13.94
CA ASP A 16 -17.44 31.27 15.20
C ASP A 16 -17.05 29.81 15.08
N LYS A 17 -15.88 29.48 15.64
CA LYS A 17 -15.37 28.09 15.81
C LYS A 17 -15.47 27.27 14.52
N VAL A 18 -15.06 27.88 13.40
CA VAL A 18 -15.09 27.29 12.05
C VAL A 18 -13.80 26.54 11.77
N CYS A 19 -13.90 25.24 11.52
CA CYS A 19 -12.80 24.38 11.06
C CYS A 19 -13.32 23.36 10.03
N PHE A 20 -12.52 22.38 9.63
CA PHE A 20 -12.96 21.36 8.68
C PHE A 20 -13.68 20.22 9.40
N HIS A 21 -14.91 19.95 8.98
CA HIS A 21 -15.67 18.76 9.37
C HIS A 21 -16.22 18.10 8.11
N TYR A 22 -16.04 16.79 7.97
CA TYR A 22 -16.60 16.00 6.87
C TYR A 22 -16.25 16.52 5.46
N GLY A 23 -15.05 17.10 5.29
CA GLY A 23 -14.52 17.57 4.01
C GLY A 23 -14.85 19.03 3.70
N VAL A 24 -15.57 19.74 4.58
CA VAL A 24 -16.01 21.12 4.33
C VAL A 24 -15.75 22.01 5.55
N ARG A 25 -15.40 23.27 5.28
CA ARG A 25 -15.24 24.32 6.31
C ARG A 25 -16.58 24.66 6.96
N THR A 26 -16.80 24.18 8.17
CA THR A 26 -18.05 24.33 8.92
C THR A 26 -17.81 24.66 10.39
N CYS A 27 -18.82 25.19 11.07
CA CYS A 27 -18.76 25.39 12.52
C CYS A 27 -18.97 24.06 13.25
N ARG A 28 -18.53 24.00 14.51
CA ARG A 28 -18.69 22.82 15.38
C ARG A 28 -20.13 22.30 15.45
N ALA A 29 -21.12 23.20 15.43
CA ALA A 29 -22.53 22.83 15.49
C ALA A 29 -22.99 22.09 14.22
N CYS A 30 -22.61 22.56 13.02
CA CYS A 30 -22.91 21.87 11.76
C CYS A 30 -22.15 20.55 11.62
N GLY A 31 -20.90 20.48 12.08
CA GLY A 31 -20.15 19.22 12.15
C GLY A 31 -20.83 18.18 13.04
N ALA A 32 -21.24 18.57 14.25
CA ALA A 32 -21.94 17.68 15.18
C ALA A 32 -23.35 17.31 14.70
N PHE A 33 -24.02 18.18 13.95
CA PHE A 33 -25.30 17.89 13.30
C PHE A 33 -25.14 16.79 12.25
N PHE A 34 -24.17 16.94 11.33
CA PHE A 34 -23.92 15.98 10.26
C PHE A 34 -23.43 14.62 10.80
N ARG A 35 -22.62 14.63 11.87
CA ARG A 35 -22.21 13.40 12.57
C ARG A 35 -23.39 12.58 13.07
N ARG A 36 -24.34 13.23 13.76
CA ARG A 36 -25.53 12.57 14.32
C ARG A 36 -26.45 12.00 13.24
N TYR A 37 -26.50 12.63 12.08
CA TYR A 37 -27.17 12.07 10.91
C TYR A 37 -26.47 10.79 10.45
N LEU A 38 -25.15 10.82 10.23
CA LEU A 38 -24.38 9.65 9.78
C LEU A 38 -24.43 8.46 10.75
N GLU A 39 -24.53 8.71 12.05
CA GLU A 39 -24.64 7.68 13.09
C GLU A 39 -26.04 7.04 13.16
N ASN A 40 -27.08 7.71 12.62
CA ASN A 40 -28.48 7.30 12.75
C ASN A 40 -29.24 7.28 11.40
N GLU A 41 -28.55 7.03 10.28
CA GLU A 41 -29.11 7.07 8.92
C GLU A 41 -30.41 6.25 8.77
N ASN A 42 -30.59 5.17 9.55
CA ASN A 42 -31.77 4.31 9.50
C ASN A 42 -32.94 4.73 10.43
N LYS A 43 -32.84 5.83 11.19
CA LYS A 43 -33.86 6.24 12.18
C LYS A 43 -34.34 7.70 12.07
N PHE A 44 -33.67 8.56 11.30
CA PHE A 44 -34.08 9.96 11.15
C PHE A 44 -34.73 10.22 9.78
N GLN A 45 -36.04 10.02 9.70
CA GLN A 45 -36.86 10.81 8.78
C GLN A 45 -37.09 12.17 9.42
N TYR A 46 -36.31 13.18 9.03
CA TYR A 46 -36.65 14.55 9.40
C TYR A 46 -38.03 14.87 8.81
N SER A 47 -38.96 15.35 9.65
CA SER A 47 -40.31 15.73 9.23
C SER A 47 -40.29 16.64 8.01
N GLU A 48 -41.29 16.53 7.14
CA GLU A 48 -41.42 17.37 5.95
C GLU A 48 -41.22 18.84 6.28
N CYS A 49 -40.48 19.52 5.41
CA CYS A 49 -40.16 20.93 5.59
C CYS A 49 -41.47 21.72 5.58
N THR A 50 -41.79 22.44 6.66
CA THR A 50 -42.93 23.34 6.66
C THR A 50 -42.68 24.44 5.63
N TYR A 51 -43.63 24.56 4.71
CA TYR A 51 -43.67 25.32 3.45
C TYR A 51 -42.99 26.72 3.44
N LYS A 52 -42.77 27.34 4.60
CA LYS A 52 -42.10 28.65 4.74
C LYS A 52 -40.63 28.65 4.31
N CYS A 53 -39.90 27.54 4.41
CA CYS A 53 -38.46 27.53 4.06
C CYS A 53 -38.19 27.45 2.54
N LEU A 54 -39.16 26.99 1.75
CA LEU A 54 -39.02 26.89 0.29
C LEU A 54 -39.19 28.25 -0.40
N GLN A 55 -40.00 29.16 0.17
CA GLN A 55 -40.20 30.49 -0.41
C GLN A 55 -38.92 31.35 -0.37
N GLU A 56 -38.09 31.23 0.67
CA GLU A 56 -36.81 31.97 0.77
C GLU A 56 -35.73 31.48 -0.21
N GLN A 57 -35.87 30.27 -0.78
CA GLN A 57 -34.93 29.75 -1.79
C GLN A 57 -35.15 30.35 -3.19
N PHE A 58 -36.36 30.84 -3.49
CA PHE A 58 -36.74 31.31 -4.83
C PHE A 58 -36.87 32.83 -4.96
N SER A 59 -36.85 33.60 -3.86
CA SER A 59 -37.12 35.05 -3.91
C SER A 59 -35.90 35.97 -3.74
N ASN A 60 -34.69 35.45 -3.47
CA ASN A 60 -33.53 36.28 -3.15
C ASN A 60 -32.39 36.11 -4.18
N GLU A 61 -32.45 36.89 -5.26
CA GLU A 61 -31.28 37.15 -6.11
C GLU A 61 -30.18 37.98 -5.39
N ASN A 62 -30.45 38.44 -4.16
CA ASN A 62 -29.46 39.07 -3.28
C ASN A 62 -29.18 38.18 -2.05
N LYS A 63 -28.02 37.51 -2.05
CA LYS A 63 -27.56 36.63 -0.95
C LYS A 63 -27.07 37.44 0.25
N ASP A 64 -27.99 37.86 1.10
CA ASP A 64 -27.65 38.47 2.40
C ASP A 64 -27.29 37.40 3.45
N GLU A 65 -26.25 37.65 4.26
CA GLU A 65 -25.74 36.79 5.38
C GLU A 65 -26.84 36.38 6.38
N LYS A 66 -27.93 37.16 6.48
CA LYS A 66 -29.07 36.89 7.39
C LYS A 66 -30.03 35.80 6.88
N SER A 67 -30.03 35.46 5.59
CA SER A 67 -30.89 34.40 5.04
C SER A 67 -30.29 32.99 5.23
N GLU A 68 -28.96 32.87 5.13
CA GLU A 68 -28.25 31.59 5.33
C GLU A 68 -28.33 31.09 6.78
N THR A 69 -28.49 31.99 7.75
CA THR A 69 -28.63 31.66 9.17
C THR A 69 -30.01 31.07 9.48
N LYS A 70 -31.09 31.58 8.87
CA LYS A 70 -32.46 31.07 9.05
C LYS A 70 -32.69 29.71 8.38
N LEU A 71 -32.08 29.46 7.22
CA LEU A 71 -32.13 28.14 6.56
C LEU A 71 -31.52 27.01 7.43
N ALA A 72 -30.61 27.34 8.35
CA ALA A 72 -29.93 26.37 9.22
C ALA A 72 -30.76 25.92 10.43
N ASP A 73 -31.93 26.53 10.67
CA ASP A 73 -32.84 26.17 11.76
C ASP A 73 -33.75 24.98 11.41
N CYS A 74 -34.11 24.83 10.12
CA CYS A 74 -34.81 23.65 9.64
C CYS A 74 -33.83 22.48 9.47
N LYS A 75 -34.05 21.38 10.21
CA LYS A 75 -33.16 20.20 10.17
C LYS A 75 -33.04 19.60 8.76
N LYS A 76 -34.12 19.56 7.98
CA LYS A 76 -34.12 19.05 6.59
C LYS A 76 -33.29 19.94 5.67
N CYS A 77 -33.57 21.25 5.63
CA CYS A 77 -32.81 22.18 4.79
C CYS A 77 -31.34 22.31 5.21
N ARG A 78 -31.05 22.23 6.51
CA ARG A 78 -29.66 22.20 7.01
C ARG A 78 -28.92 20.96 6.53
N LEU A 79 -29.57 19.79 6.51
CA LEU A 79 -28.99 18.56 6.00
C LEU A 79 -28.77 18.63 4.47
N GLU A 80 -29.77 19.09 3.73
CA GLU A 80 -29.65 19.31 2.28
C GLU A 80 -28.48 20.26 1.97
N LYS A 81 -28.35 21.34 2.74
CA LYS A 81 -27.24 22.28 2.63
C LYS A 81 -25.90 21.61 2.98
N CYS A 82 -25.83 20.76 4.00
CA CYS A 82 -24.62 19.98 4.32
C CYS A 82 -24.16 19.16 3.11
N PHE A 83 -25.07 18.44 2.45
CA PHE A 83 -24.73 17.70 1.24
C PHE A 83 -24.38 18.61 0.07
N SER A 84 -25.12 19.71 -0.13
CA SER A 84 -24.88 20.62 -1.26
C SER A 84 -23.53 21.32 -1.18
N VAL A 85 -22.98 21.53 0.02
CA VAL A 85 -21.63 22.08 0.21
C VAL A 85 -20.54 21.03 0.19
N GLY A 86 -20.89 19.75 0.02
CA GLY A 86 -19.96 18.63 -0.16
C GLY A 86 -19.61 17.86 1.12
N MET A 87 -20.39 17.98 2.20
CA MET A 87 -20.14 17.15 3.39
C MET A 87 -20.48 15.68 3.08
N LYS A 88 -19.56 14.78 3.39
CA LYS A 88 -19.72 13.33 3.19
C LYS A 88 -19.07 12.53 4.32
N ARG A 89 -19.46 11.26 4.50
CA ARG A 89 -18.76 10.36 5.43
C ARG A 89 -17.29 10.28 4.99
N LEU A 90 -16.37 10.58 5.90
CA LEU A 90 -14.94 10.50 5.65
C LEU A 90 -14.40 9.25 6.32
N ASP A 91 -13.72 8.41 5.56
CA ASP A 91 -12.90 7.34 6.13
C ASP A 91 -11.74 7.95 6.92
N VAL A 92 -11.35 7.26 7.99
CA VAL A 92 -10.47 7.75 9.08
C VAL A 92 -9.12 8.33 8.60
N GLY A 93 -8.73 8.11 7.34
CA GLY A 93 -7.53 8.68 6.70
C GLY A 93 -7.65 10.10 6.12
N TYR A 94 -8.84 10.64 5.85
CA TYR A 94 -8.98 11.91 5.11
C TYR A 94 -8.81 13.17 5.99
N VAL A 95 -9.09 13.04 7.29
CA VAL A 95 -9.27 14.19 8.22
C VAL A 95 -7.96 14.97 8.51
N ARG A 96 -6.79 14.37 8.29
CA ARG A 96 -5.49 14.99 8.62
C ARG A 96 -4.73 15.62 7.44
N GLN A 97 -5.15 15.38 6.20
CA GLN A 97 -4.40 15.84 5.01
C GLN A 97 -4.69 17.31 4.66
N ASP A 98 -5.92 17.80 4.88
CA ASP A 98 -6.32 19.14 4.46
C ASP A 98 -5.83 20.26 5.41
N ILE A 99 -5.70 19.97 6.71
CA ILE A 99 -5.12 20.92 7.69
C ILE A 99 -3.64 21.22 7.36
N ARG A 100 -2.92 20.24 6.80
CA ARG A 100 -1.53 20.40 6.34
C ARG A 100 -1.45 21.21 5.05
N ARG A 101 -2.36 20.99 4.08
CA ARG A 101 -2.39 21.71 2.81
C ARG A 101 -2.62 23.21 2.97
N GLU A 102 -3.61 23.62 3.76
CA GLU A 102 -3.89 25.05 3.95
C GLU A 102 -2.84 25.78 4.81
N ALA A 103 -2.15 25.07 5.71
CA ALA A 103 -1.03 25.64 6.46
C ALA A 103 0.21 25.85 5.57
N MET A 104 0.46 24.94 4.62
CA MET A 104 1.56 25.03 3.65
C MET A 104 1.32 26.09 2.57
N GLU A 105 0.08 26.29 2.11
CA GLU A 105 -0.26 27.34 1.13
C GLU A 105 -0.09 28.76 1.68
N LYS A 106 -0.24 28.95 3.00
CA LYS A 106 -0.02 30.26 3.65
C LYS A 106 1.45 30.58 3.89
N GLN A 107 2.28 29.56 4.15
CA GLN A 107 3.74 29.74 4.26
C GLN A 107 4.40 30.01 2.89
N ARG A 108 3.81 29.54 1.80
CA ARG A 108 4.34 29.72 0.43
C ARG A 108 4.26 31.17 -0.09
N ASN A 109 3.42 32.02 0.50
CA ASN A 109 3.21 33.40 0.03
C ASN A 109 3.96 34.47 0.84
N GLU A 110 4.69 34.11 1.90
CA GLU A 110 5.41 35.08 2.75
C GLU A 110 6.94 34.87 2.81
N ILE A 111 7.51 33.93 2.05
CA ILE A 111 8.96 33.70 2.04
C ILE A 111 9.48 33.58 0.59
N ASN A 112 10.03 34.67 0.06
CA ASN A 112 11.08 34.60 -0.97
C ASN A 112 12.42 34.68 -0.23
N PRO A 113 13.27 33.66 -0.35
CA PRO A 113 14.48 33.88 -1.11
C PRO A 113 14.83 32.72 -2.05
N SER A 114 15.16 33.05 -3.30
CA SER A 114 16.07 32.32 -4.19
C SER A 114 16.21 30.81 -3.94
N ASN A 115 15.22 30.02 -4.38
CA ASN A 115 15.42 28.58 -4.53
C ASN A 115 16.42 28.33 -5.65
N PRO A 116 17.48 27.50 -5.46
CA PRO A 116 18.20 26.93 -6.59
C PRO A 116 17.19 26.20 -7.48
N PRO A 117 17.38 26.23 -8.82
CA PRO A 117 16.40 25.68 -9.73
C PRO A 117 16.15 24.22 -9.37
N ILE A 118 14.88 23.89 -9.10
CA ILE A 118 14.42 22.51 -9.03
C ILE A 118 14.86 21.86 -10.35
N VAL A 119 15.80 20.91 -10.28
CA VAL A 119 16.25 20.16 -11.46
C VAL A 119 15.01 19.58 -12.13
N ASP A 120 14.75 20.01 -13.36
CA ASP A 120 13.61 19.58 -14.15
C ASP A 120 13.62 18.04 -14.30
N THR A 121 12.46 17.40 -14.42
CA THR A 121 12.43 15.92 -14.51
C THR A 121 12.82 15.74 -15.93
N THR A 122 14.08 15.36 -16.11
CA THR A 122 14.57 15.11 -17.44
C THR A 122 13.60 14.14 -18.11
N ILE A 123 13.30 14.31 -19.39
CA ILE A 123 12.43 13.39 -20.15
C ILE A 123 12.81 11.91 -19.90
N LYS A 124 14.10 11.67 -19.64
CA LYS A 124 14.67 10.38 -19.23
C LYS A 124 14.08 9.81 -17.93
N ASP A 125 13.87 10.64 -16.92
CA ASP A 125 13.32 10.21 -15.63
C ASP A 125 11.85 9.77 -15.74
N LEU A 126 11.04 10.49 -16.51
CA LEU A 126 9.64 10.10 -16.79
C LEU A 126 9.60 8.82 -17.63
N SER A 127 10.46 8.71 -18.64
CA SER A 127 10.58 7.52 -19.48
C SER A 127 10.89 6.28 -18.63
N LEU A 128 11.81 6.39 -17.68
CA LEU A 128 12.15 5.31 -16.75
C LEU A 128 10.99 4.91 -15.83
N ILE A 129 10.26 5.89 -15.27
CA ILE A 129 9.07 5.58 -14.46
C ILE A 129 8.02 4.87 -15.32
N ASN A 130 7.78 5.37 -16.53
CA ASN A 130 6.78 4.83 -17.46
C ASN A 130 7.14 3.44 -17.98
N SER A 131 8.42 3.06 -18.02
CA SER A 131 8.82 1.70 -18.41
C SER A 131 8.59 0.68 -17.28
N ILE A 132 8.75 1.07 -16.02
CA ILE A 132 8.67 0.15 -14.87
C ILE A 132 7.24 0.06 -14.29
N LEU A 133 6.49 1.16 -14.32
CA LEU A 133 5.14 1.22 -13.74
C LEU A 133 4.19 0.12 -14.25
N PRO A 134 4.11 -0.18 -15.57
CA PRO A 134 3.24 -1.25 -16.08
C PRO A 134 3.62 -2.64 -15.55
N ILE A 135 4.93 -2.89 -15.38
CA ILE A 135 5.46 -4.16 -14.86
C ILE A 135 5.01 -4.35 -13.39
N ILE A 136 5.05 -3.27 -12.60
CA ILE A 136 4.61 -3.32 -11.20
C ILE A 136 3.09 -3.47 -11.09
N GLU A 137 2.29 -2.84 -11.95
CA GLU A 137 0.84 -3.06 -11.96
C GLU A 137 0.50 -4.50 -12.41
N ALA A 138 1.23 -5.06 -13.39
CA ALA A 138 1.12 -6.47 -13.77
C ALA A 138 1.46 -7.40 -12.60
N LYS A 139 2.51 -7.09 -11.82
CA LYS A 139 2.85 -7.82 -10.58
C LYS A 139 1.66 -7.86 -9.64
N LYS A 140 1.05 -6.71 -9.37
CA LYS A 140 -0.10 -6.62 -8.45
C LYS A 140 -1.29 -7.45 -8.95
N ARG A 141 -1.60 -7.39 -10.26
CA ARG A 141 -2.66 -8.20 -10.89
C ARG A 141 -2.42 -9.69 -10.65
N ILE A 142 -1.24 -10.17 -11.01
CA ILE A 142 -0.85 -11.59 -10.86
C ILE A 142 -0.94 -12.03 -9.40
N MET A 143 -0.40 -11.23 -8.47
CA MET A 143 -0.41 -11.56 -7.05
C MET A 143 -1.81 -11.65 -6.43
N HIS A 144 -2.75 -10.88 -6.93
CA HIS A 144 -4.12 -10.93 -6.43
C HIS A 144 -4.92 -12.09 -7.05
N ALA A 145 -4.58 -12.52 -8.26
CA ALA A 145 -5.37 -13.47 -9.04
C ALA A 145 -4.76 -14.87 -9.13
N PHE A 146 -3.63 -15.15 -8.47
CA PHE A 146 -2.93 -16.43 -8.67
C PHE A 146 -3.73 -17.68 -8.27
N ASN A 147 -4.76 -17.53 -7.43
CA ASN A 147 -5.68 -18.61 -7.12
C ASN A 147 -6.53 -19.04 -8.34
N GLU A 148 -6.67 -18.19 -9.36
CA GLU A 148 -7.40 -18.50 -10.60
C GLU A 148 -6.59 -19.39 -11.56
N LEU A 149 -5.29 -19.58 -11.28
CA LEU A 149 -4.42 -20.43 -12.08
C LEU A 149 -4.36 -21.86 -11.56
N ASP A 150 -4.26 -22.81 -12.50
CA ASP A 150 -3.97 -24.20 -12.21
C ASP A 150 -2.64 -24.37 -11.47
N ASP A 151 -2.54 -25.43 -10.67
CA ASP A 151 -1.36 -25.76 -9.86
C ASP A 151 -0.15 -26.24 -10.70
N ILE A 152 -0.23 -26.13 -12.03
CA ILE A 152 0.83 -26.53 -12.96
C ILE A 152 2.17 -25.83 -12.68
N PHE A 153 2.15 -24.61 -12.15
CA PHE A 153 3.37 -23.85 -11.78
C PHE A 153 4.11 -24.46 -10.59
N LEU A 154 3.41 -25.20 -9.71
CA LEU A 154 4.04 -25.96 -8.62
C LEU A 154 4.94 -27.08 -9.17
N LYS A 155 4.78 -27.45 -10.45
CA LYS A 155 5.65 -28.41 -11.13
C LYS A 155 6.86 -27.76 -11.80
N GLY A 156 6.91 -26.43 -11.90
CA GLY A 156 8.00 -25.66 -12.52
C GLY A 156 9.27 -25.55 -11.67
N PRO A 157 10.27 -24.77 -12.16
CA PRO A 157 11.52 -24.52 -11.45
C PRO A 157 11.31 -23.69 -10.18
N ILE A 158 12.10 -23.98 -9.15
CA ILE A 158 11.97 -23.36 -7.82
C ILE A 158 13.22 -22.58 -7.43
N LEU A 159 14.38 -23.08 -7.85
CA LEU A 159 15.67 -22.46 -7.55
C LEU A 159 15.88 -21.23 -8.43
N PHE A 160 16.60 -20.23 -7.92
CA PHE A 160 16.83 -19.00 -8.69
C PHE A 160 17.55 -19.29 -10.00
N GLU A 161 18.60 -20.11 -9.97
CA GLU A 161 19.33 -20.58 -11.13
C GLU A 161 18.44 -21.27 -12.16
N GLU A 162 17.54 -22.15 -11.73
CA GLU A 162 16.61 -22.84 -12.61
C GLU A 162 15.61 -21.87 -13.24
N ILE A 163 15.04 -20.97 -12.45
CA ILE A 163 14.09 -19.96 -12.94
C ILE A 163 14.80 -19.02 -13.93
N ILE A 164 16.04 -18.64 -13.65
CA ILE A 164 16.85 -17.79 -14.53
C ILE A 164 17.07 -18.50 -15.87
N LEU A 165 17.49 -19.76 -15.85
CA LEU A 165 17.83 -20.54 -17.05
C LEU A 165 16.59 -21.03 -17.84
N SER A 166 15.45 -21.24 -17.19
CA SER A 166 14.25 -21.86 -17.78
C SER A 166 13.54 -21.02 -18.85
N ASN A 167 14.00 -19.79 -19.15
CA ASN A 167 13.31 -18.80 -20.00
C ASN A 167 11.84 -18.52 -19.60
N PHE A 168 11.39 -19.03 -18.46
CA PHE A 168 10.05 -18.79 -17.95
C PHE A 168 9.91 -17.35 -17.49
N ASN A 169 8.84 -16.69 -17.94
CA ASN A 169 8.49 -15.34 -17.52
C ASN A 169 6.99 -15.29 -17.23
N ILE A 170 6.66 -15.17 -15.94
CA ILE A 170 5.27 -15.18 -15.46
C ILE A 170 4.45 -14.01 -16.01
N PHE A 171 5.07 -12.90 -16.42
CA PHE A 171 4.34 -11.78 -17.04
C PHE A 171 3.72 -12.15 -18.39
N ARG A 172 4.19 -13.21 -19.07
CA ARG A 172 3.55 -13.74 -20.28
C ARG A 172 2.16 -14.31 -20.02
N LEU A 173 1.83 -14.57 -18.76
CA LEU A 173 0.55 -15.11 -18.32
C LEU A 173 -0.38 -14.01 -17.81
N THR A 174 0.04 -12.74 -17.78
CA THR A 174 -0.72 -11.63 -17.17
C THR A 174 -2.17 -11.58 -17.65
N ASP A 175 -2.41 -11.89 -18.92
CA ASP A 175 -3.76 -11.86 -19.51
C ASP A 175 -4.66 -13.01 -19.07
N ASN A 176 -4.10 -14.10 -18.57
CA ASN A 176 -4.85 -15.22 -17.99
C ASN A 176 -5.42 -14.90 -16.59
N PHE A 177 -4.94 -13.83 -15.95
CA PHE A 177 -5.37 -13.45 -14.60
C PHE A 177 -6.48 -12.41 -14.65
N SER A 178 -7.53 -12.55 -13.85
CA SER A 178 -8.55 -11.51 -13.71
C SER A 178 -7.94 -10.19 -13.20
N PRO A 179 -8.33 -9.03 -13.76
CA PRO A 179 -7.90 -7.73 -13.22
C PRO A 179 -8.51 -7.44 -11.84
N ASN A 180 -9.62 -8.11 -11.48
CA ASN A 180 -10.26 -7.94 -10.19
C ASN A 180 -10.77 -9.29 -9.67
N PRO A 181 -9.86 -10.12 -9.15
CA PRO A 181 -10.22 -11.43 -8.61
C PRO A 181 -11.14 -11.25 -7.39
N GLY A 182 -12.19 -12.06 -7.33
CA GLY A 182 -13.11 -12.12 -6.19
C GLY A 182 -12.51 -12.86 -4.98
N PRO A 183 -13.18 -12.82 -3.82
CA PRO A 183 -12.83 -13.70 -2.71
C PRO A 183 -12.96 -15.17 -3.14
N ILE A 184 -12.17 -16.06 -2.52
CA ILE A 184 -12.40 -17.49 -2.71
C ILE A 184 -13.80 -17.88 -2.21
N PRO A 185 -14.50 -18.83 -2.87
CA PRO A 185 -15.76 -19.38 -2.39
C PRO A 185 -15.66 -19.90 -0.95
N PHE A 186 -16.74 -19.80 -0.19
CA PHE A 186 -16.78 -20.21 1.22
C PHE A 186 -16.45 -21.68 1.44
N ASP A 187 -16.90 -22.57 0.55
CA ASP A 187 -16.59 -24.01 0.63
C ASP A 187 -15.10 -24.28 0.38
N GLU A 188 -14.48 -23.50 -0.51
CA GLU A 188 -13.04 -23.56 -0.77
C GLU A 188 -12.24 -23.02 0.42
N LEU A 189 -12.72 -21.94 1.07
CA LEU A 189 -12.17 -21.42 2.32
C LEU A 189 -12.22 -22.46 3.44
N LYS A 190 -13.36 -23.12 3.65
CA LYS A 190 -13.51 -24.20 4.64
C LYS A 190 -12.60 -25.39 4.36
N SER A 191 -12.53 -25.82 3.10
CA SER A 191 -11.61 -26.88 2.69
C SER A 191 -10.16 -26.51 2.99
N TRP A 192 -9.80 -25.24 2.80
CA TRP A 192 -8.48 -24.73 3.11
C TRP A 192 -8.21 -24.64 4.62
N GLU A 193 -9.15 -24.18 5.43
CA GLU A 193 -9.02 -24.17 6.91
C GLU A 193 -8.81 -25.59 7.45
N SER A 194 -9.54 -26.57 6.93
CA SER A 194 -9.35 -27.98 7.29
C SER A 194 -7.99 -28.52 6.83
N SER A 195 -7.49 -28.09 5.67
CA SER A 195 -6.16 -28.49 5.18
C SER A 195 -5.04 -27.83 5.98
N ILE A 196 -5.21 -26.57 6.43
CA ILE A 196 -4.26 -25.87 7.33
C ILE A 196 -4.04 -26.66 8.61
N GLN A 197 -5.10 -27.19 9.23
CA GLN A 197 -4.95 -27.97 10.46
C GLN A 197 -4.10 -29.25 10.26
N LYS A 198 -4.06 -29.78 9.03
CA LYS A 198 -3.28 -30.99 8.67
C LYS A 198 -1.88 -30.67 8.15
N GLU A 199 -1.74 -29.61 7.36
CA GLU A 199 -0.52 -29.22 6.63
C GLU A 199 0.30 -28.12 7.33
N GLY A 200 -0.32 -27.37 8.26
CA GLY A 200 0.24 -26.21 8.94
C GLY A 200 0.26 -24.93 8.10
N MET A 201 1.12 -23.96 8.49
CA MET A 201 1.32 -22.65 7.84
C MET A 201 1.72 -22.78 6.36
N PHE A 202 2.28 -23.94 6.00
CA PHE A 202 2.83 -24.25 4.70
C PHE A 202 1.90 -25.18 3.90
N ASN A 203 0.61 -24.92 3.99
CA ASN A 203 -0.31 -25.48 3.03
C ASN A 203 0.09 -25.06 1.60
N SER A 204 -0.35 -25.86 0.64
CA SER A 204 -0.10 -25.65 -0.79
C SER A 204 -0.35 -24.21 -1.27
N ARG A 205 -1.35 -23.50 -0.72
CA ARG A 205 -1.66 -22.11 -1.09
C ARG A 205 -0.64 -21.09 -0.62
N VAL A 206 -0.15 -21.20 0.62
CA VAL A 206 0.87 -20.27 1.15
C VAL A 206 2.20 -20.47 0.41
N GLN A 207 2.53 -21.69 0.00
CA GLN A 207 3.72 -21.95 -0.82
C GLN A 207 3.56 -21.46 -2.25
N LYS A 208 2.40 -21.70 -2.87
CA LYS A 208 2.07 -21.14 -4.17
C LYS A 208 2.26 -19.63 -4.18
N TRP A 209 1.89 -18.96 -3.09
CA TRP A 209 2.11 -17.53 -2.93
C TRP A 209 3.60 -17.14 -2.98
N PHE A 210 4.44 -17.76 -2.15
CA PHE A 210 5.88 -17.48 -2.13
C PHE A 210 6.57 -17.83 -3.47
N LEU A 211 6.13 -18.90 -4.14
CA LEU A 211 6.65 -19.28 -5.45
C LEU A 211 6.27 -18.23 -6.51
N VAL A 212 5.00 -17.83 -6.57
CA VAL A 212 4.54 -16.79 -7.51
C VAL A 212 5.25 -15.47 -7.26
N ASP A 213 5.42 -15.06 -6.00
CA ASP A 213 6.15 -13.83 -5.66
C ASP A 213 7.64 -13.91 -6.05
N ARG A 214 8.28 -15.09 -5.89
CA ARG A 214 9.63 -15.37 -6.38
C ARG A 214 9.73 -15.29 -7.91
N LEU A 215 8.81 -15.91 -8.64
CA LEU A 215 8.77 -15.86 -10.11
C LEU A 215 8.60 -14.42 -10.60
N LEU A 216 7.78 -13.62 -9.93
CA LEU A 216 7.61 -12.20 -10.21
C LEU A 216 8.86 -11.40 -9.89
N CYS A 217 9.51 -11.66 -8.76
CA CYS A 217 10.79 -11.02 -8.41
C CYS A 217 11.83 -11.25 -9.52
N VAL A 218 12.00 -12.50 -9.98
CA VAL A 218 12.92 -12.84 -11.08
C VAL A 218 12.51 -12.16 -12.38
N ALA A 219 11.22 -12.15 -12.71
CA ALA A 219 10.72 -11.52 -13.93
C ALA A 219 10.93 -9.99 -13.93
N ILE A 220 10.80 -9.33 -12.77
CA ILE A 220 11.07 -7.89 -12.63
C ILE A 220 12.56 -7.62 -12.77
N VAL A 221 13.45 -8.34 -12.08
CA VAL A 221 14.89 -8.07 -12.22
C VAL A 221 15.39 -8.32 -13.63
N LYS A 222 14.86 -9.33 -14.34
CA LYS A 222 15.17 -9.59 -15.75
C LYS A 222 14.74 -8.45 -16.68
N SER A 223 13.76 -7.62 -16.28
CA SER A 223 13.37 -6.43 -17.02
C SER A 223 14.32 -5.24 -16.81
N LEU A 224 15.23 -5.32 -15.82
CA LEU A 224 16.22 -4.28 -15.54
C LEU A 224 17.47 -4.53 -16.41
N PRO A 225 17.93 -3.55 -17.23
CA PRO A 225 19.05 -3.73 -18.16
C PRO A 225 20.38 -4.15 -17.52
N VAL A 226 20.56 -3.92 -16.22
CA VAL A 226 21.77 -4.32 -15.48
C VAL A 226 21.84 -5.81 -15.24
N PHE A 227 20.69 -6.50 -15.14
CA PHE A 227 20.65 -7.89 -14.69
C PHE A 227 21.32 -8.83 -15.70
N GLU A 228 21.15 -8.57 -17.00
CA GLU A 228 21.81 -9.32 -18.09
C GLU A 228 23.34 -9.17 -18.10
N LYS A 229 23.88 -8.13 -17.46
CA LYS A 229 25.33 -7.89 -17.37
C LYS A 229 25.99 -8.65 -16.23
N LEU A 230 25.20 -9.18 -15.30
CA LEU A 230 25.69 -9.95 -14.16
C LEU A 230 25.98 -11.40 -14.56
N THR A 231 27.00 -12.01 -13.94
CA THR A 231 27.22 -13.45 -14.06
C THR A 231 26.05 -14.22 -13.42
N LEU A 232 25.81 -15.47 -13.82
CA LEU A 232 24.76 -16.30 -13.20
C LEU A 232 24.96 -16.43 -11.68
N SER A 233 26.21 -16.58 -11.22
CA SER A 233 26.53 -16.63 -9.78
C SER A 233 26.13 -15.34 -9.07
N ASP A 234 26.44 -14.18 -9.66
CA ASP A 234 26.07 -12.88 -9.10
C ASP A 234 24.57 -12.63 -9.11
N GLN A 235 23.87 -13.05 -10.18
CA GLN A 235 22.41 -12.99 -10.27
C GLN A 235 21.75 -13.78 -9.13
N VAL A 236 22.21 -15.01 -8.90
CA VAL A 236 21.69 -15.87 -7.83
C VAL A 236 22.00 -15.30 -6.45
N ALA A 237 23.26 -14.89 -6.20
CA ALA A 237 23.69 -14.27 -4.94
C ALA A 237 22.84 -13.03 -4.61
N HIS A 238 22.62 -12.17 -5.60
CA HIS A 238 21.81 -10.98 -5.44
C HIS A 238 20.33 -11.31 -5.12
N LEU A 239 19.72 -12.23 -5.88
CA LEU A 239 18.32 -12.62 -5.70
C LEU A 239 18.06 -13.30 -4.35
N ARG A 240 19.00 -14.11 -3.84
CA ARG A 240 18.90 -14.73 -2.51
C ARG A 240 18.75 -13.72 -1.37
N GLN A 241 19.33 -12.53 -1.53
CA GLN A 241 19.19 -11.44 -0.58
C GLN A 241 17.97 -10.55 -0.88
N ALA A 242 17.83 -10.08 -2.12
CA ALA A 242 16.84 -9.06 -2.47
C ALA A 242 15.40 -9.59 -2.46
N SER A 243 15.19 -10.86 -2.82
CA SER A 243 13.85 -11.45 -2.99
C SER A 243 12.99 -11.38 -1.73
N TYR A 244 13.57 -11.63 -0.55
CA TYR A 244 12.82 -11.60 0.69
C TYR A 244 12.43 -10.19 1.13
N VAL A 245 13.34 -9.23 0.96
CA VAL A 245 13.06 -7.81 1.19
C VAL A 245 11.95 -7.36 0.25
N PHE A 246 12.00 -7.79 -1.02
CA PHE A 246 10.96 -7.58 -2.02
C PHE A 246 9.61 -8.18 -1.60
N THR A 247 9.57 -9.45 -1.18
CA THR A 247 8.34 -10.11 -0.71
C THR A 247 7.75 -9.37 0.48
N SER A 248 8.59 -9.02 1.45
CA SER A 248 8.16 -8.30 2.64
C SER A 248 7.59 -6.92 2.31
N PHE A 249 8.32 -6.14 1.51
CA PHE A 249 7.93 -4.80 1.14
C PHE A 249 6.64 -4.79 0.32
N THR A 250 6.54 -5.66 -0.70
CA THR A 250 5.40 -5.68 -1.60
C THR A 250 4.15 -6.25 -0.93
N SER A 251 4.26 -7.29 -0.12
CA SER A 251 3.12 -7.86 0.61
C SER A 251 2.55 -6.88 1.63
N SER A 252 3.43 -6.15 2.33
CA SER A 252 3.03 -5.13 3.30
C SER A 252 2.32 -3.94 2.63
N TYR A 253 2.85 -3.48 1.49
CA TYR A 253 2.19 -2.42 0.69
C TYR A 253 0.83 -2.87 0.16
N LEU A 254 0.74 -4.08 -0.42
CA LEU A 254 -0.50 -4.61 -0.98
C LEU A 254 -1.60 -4.76 0.08
N ALA A 255 -1.25 -5.28 1.26
CA ALA A 255 -2.17 -5.38 2.38
C ALA A 255 -2.69 -4.01 2.82
N TRP A 256 -1.79 -3.03 2.95
CA TRP A 256 -2.16 -1.65 3.28
C TRP A 256 -3.08 -1.03 2.22
N GLU A 257 -2.81 -1.26 0.93
CA GLU A 257 -3.62 -0.76 -0.18
C GLU A 257 -5.05 -1.34 -0.15
N LEU A 258 -5.21 -2.58 0.32
CA LEU A 258 -6.50 -3.21 0.57
C LEU A 258 -7.17 -2.78 1.89
N GLY A 259 -6.51 -1.96 2.71
CA GLY A 259 -7.00 -1.56 4.03
C GLY A 259 -6.88 -2.65 5.11
N SER A 260 -6.12 -3.72 4.85
CA SER A 260 -5.87 -4.79 5.82
C SER A 260 -4.79 -4.39 6.83
N GLU A 261 -4.85 -5.00 8.02
CA GLU A 261 -3.85 -4.84 9.09
C GLU A 261 -2.77 -5.92 9.08
N THR A 262 -2.99 -7.00 8.33
CA THR A 262 -2.04 -8.09 8.16
C THR A 262 -1.85 -8.40 6.67
N TRP A 263 -0.82 -9.16 6.31
CA TRP A 263 -0.63 -9.60 4.93
C TRP A 263 -1.89 -10.28 4.41
N THR A 264 -2.55 -9.65 3.45
CA THR A 264 -3.85 -10.07 2.92
C THR A 264 -3.87 -9.81 1.43
N ARG A 265 -4.50 -10.73 0.70
CA ARG A 265 -4.74 -10.60 -0.75
C ARG A 265 -6.20 -10.28 -1.01
N LYS A 266 -6.52 -9.89 -2.24
CA LYS A 266 -7.90 -9.62 -2.68
C LYS A 266 -8.83 -10.82 -2.52
N ASP A 267 -8.30 -12.02 -2.65
CA ASP A 267 -9.05 -13.27 -2.49
C ASP A 267 -9.32 -13.66 -1.02
N GLY A 268 -8.85 -12.87 -0.06
CA GLY A 268 -9.07 -13.07 1.38
C GLY A 268 -8.01 -13.93 2.08
N VAL A 269 -7.08 -14.53 1.34
CA VAL A 269 -6.05 -15.38 1.95
C VAL A 269 -5.05 -14.52 2.75
N MET A 270 -4.77 -14.97 3.97
CA MET A 270 -3.82 -14.35 4.89
C MET A 270 -2.91 -15.41 5.55
N PRO A 271 -1.57 -15.25 5.54
CA PRO A 271 -0.64 -16.21 6.14
C PRO A 271 -0.77 -16.30 7.66
N ALA A 272 -1.07 -15.17 8.31
CA ALA A 272 -1.26 -15.10 9.74
C ALA A 272 -2.38 -16.03 10.22
N LEU A 273 -3.46 -16.20 9.44
CA LEU A 273 -4.53 -17.15 9.75
C LEU A 273 -4.02 -18.59 9.76
N GLY A 274 -3.11 -18.95 8.86
CA GLY A 274 -2.49 -20.28 8.86
C GLY A 274 -1.74 -20.57 10.17
N ILE A 275 -1.09 -19.56 10.74
CA ILE A 275 -0.41 -19.67 12.04
C ILE A 275 -1.44 -19.75 13.17
N MET A 276 -2.42 -18.84 13.18
CA MET A 276 -3.43 -18.76 14.23
C MET A 276 -4.39 -19.95 14.26
N SER A 277 -4.58 -20.63 13.13
CA SER A 277 -5.50 -21.77 13.00
C SER A 277 -4.81 -23.13 13.26
N THR A 278 -3.50 -23.12 13.52
CA THR A 278 -2.74 -24.33 13.86
C THR A 278 -2.50 -24.36 15.36
N ASP A 279 -3.19 -25.25 16.08
CA ASP A 279 -3.16 -25.33 17.55
C ASP A 279 -1.74 -25.41 18.12
N VAL A 280 -0.87 -26.18 17.46
CA VAL A 280 0.52 -26.34 17.89
C VAL A 280 1.29 -25.01 17.87
N PHE A 281 1.00 -24.12 16.92
CA PHE A 281 1.67 -22.81 16.82
C PHE A 281 1.08 -21.78 17.77
N LEU A 282 -0.17 -21.92 18.21
CA LEU A 282 -0.77 -21.06 19.23
C LEU A 282 -0.05 -21.17 20.59
N HIS A 283 0.69 -22.25 20.81
CA HIS A 283 1.49 -22.47 22.01
C HIS A 283 2.98 -22.18 21.81
N ASP A 284 3.40 -21.69 20.64
CA ASP A 284 4.79 -21.32 20.36
C ASP A 284 4.97 -19.80 20.32
N ASP A 285 5.41 -19.24 21.45
CA ASP A 285 5.66 -17.81 21.61
C ASP A 285 6.62 -17.23 20.55
N LYS A 286 7.58 -18.02 20.06
CA LYS A 286 8.54 -17.55 19.05
C LYS A 286 7.86 -17.41 17.70
N ILE A 287 7.09 -18.42 17.27
CA ILE A 287 6.32 -18.36 16.02
C ILE A 287 5.33 -17.21 16.08
N LEU A 288 4.55 -17.08 17.15
CA LEU A 288 3.58 -15.98 17.29
C LEU A 288 4.25 -14.61 17.23
N LYS A 289 5.37 -14.44 17.91
CA LYS A 289 6.14 -13.18 17.90
C LYS A 289 6.67 -12.84 16.52
N TRP A 290 7.30 -13.80 15.84
CA TRP A 290 7.85 -13.54 14.50
C TRP A 290 6.75 -13.39 13.44
N SER A 291 5.62 -14.08 13.60
CA SER A 291 4.42 -13.92 12.77
C SER A 291 3.85 -12.51 12.85
N ASP A 292 3.60 -12.02 14.07
CA ASP A 292 3.10 -10.66 14.30
C ASP A 292 4.04 -9.62 13.70
N TYR A 293 5.35 -9.81 13.89
CA TYR A 293 6.35 -8.94 13.29
C TYR A 293 6.29 -8.99 11.76
N SER A 294 6.34 -10.19 11.18
CA SER A 294 6.40 -10.49 9.75
C SER A 294 5.19 -9.97 8.98
N PHE A 295 3.99 -10.25 9.48
CA PHE A 295 2.75 -10.12 8.71
C PHE A 295 1.90 -8.94 9.13
N THR A 296 1.93 -8.54 10.40
CA THR A 296 1.02 -7.51 10.95
C THR A 296 1.74 -6.17 11.16
N ARG A 297 2.82 -6.16 11.95
CA ARG A 297 3.57 -4.92 12.22
C ARG A 297 4.18 -4.32 10.95
N SER A 298 4.57 -5.17 10.02
CA SER A 298 5.13 -4.77 8.72
C SER A 298 4.17 -3.87 7.93
N VAL A 299 2.87 -4.18 7.91
CA VAL A 299 1.81 -3.37 7.26
C VAL A 299 1.64 -2.02 7.95
N GLY A 300 1.74 -1.99 9.28
CA GLY A 300 1.62 -0.77 10.08
C GLY A 300 2.60 0.34 9.70
N TYR A 301 3.78 0.00 9.16
CA TYR A 301 4.74 0.98 8.64
C TYR A 301 4.23 1.72 7.40
N PHE A 302 3.51 1.03 6.52
CA PHE A 302 2.94 1.60 5.28
C PHE A 302 1.72 2.47 5.56
N LYS A 303 0.90 2.11 6.57
CA LYS A 303 -0.22 2.94 7.04
C LYS A 303 0.22 4.35 7.43
N ARG A 304 1.40 4.48 8.04
CA ARG A 304 1.99 5.78 8.42
C ARG A 304 2.62 6.51 7.24
N ALA A 305 3.25 5.78 6.32
CA ALA A 305 3.98 6.40 5.21
C ALA A 305 3.08 6.82 4.04
N ALA A 306 2.02 6.07 3.75
CA ALA A 306 1.08 6.31 2.65
C ALA A 306 1.80 6.59 1.32
N LEU A 307 2.48 5.57 0.78
CA LEU A 307 3.25 5.72 -0.45
C LEU A 307 2.34 6.02 -1.65
N THR A 308 2.79 6.91 -2.51
CA THR A 308 2.23 7.07 -3.86
C THR A 308 2.63 5.88 -4.74
N LYS A 309 1.86 5.64 -5.81
CA LYS A 309 2.18 4.57 -6.78
C LYS A 309 3.60 4.69 -7.34
N ILE A 310 4.03 5.91 -7.68
CA ILE A 310 5.37 6.16 -8.23
C ILE A 310 6.46 5.90 -7.18
N GLU A 311 6.26 6.32 -5.92
CA GLU A 311 7.19 5.98 -4.83
C GLU A 311 7.31 4.46 -4.66
N PHE A 312 6.18 3.75 -4.65
CA PHE A 312 6.17 2.29 -4.54
C PHE A 312 6.94 1.63 -5.69
N THR A 313 6.69 2.04 -6.93
CA THR A 313 7.39 1.54 -8.13
C THR A 313 8.89 1.77 -8.05
N LEU A 314 9.32 2.99 -7.74
CA LEU A 314 10.75 3.32 -7.63
C LEU A 314 11.41 2.60 -6.45
N LEU A 315 10.71 2.41 -5.33
CA LEU A 315 11.24 1.68 -4.18
C LEU A 315 11.44 0.19 -4.48
N ILE A 316 10.57 -0.44 -5.29
CA ILE A 316 10.82 -1.79 -5.78
C ILE A 316 12.11 -1.84 -6.59
N ALA A 317 12.31 -0.91 -7.53
CA ALA A 317 13.54 -0.86 -8.32
C ALA A 317 14.77 -0.68 -7.42
N ILE A 318 14.71 0.24 -6.45
CA ILE A 318 15.78 0.46 -5.45
C ILE A 318 16.08 -0.80 -4.64
N ILE A 319 15.06 -1.53 -4.18
CA ILE A 319 15.24 -2.80 -3.45
C ILE A 319 15.94 -3.83 -4.34
N LEU A 320 15.49 -3.94 -5.59
CA LEU A 320 15.97 -4.93 -6.57
C LEU A 320 17.29 -4.56 -7.24
N THR A 321 17.87 -3.41 -6.92
CA THR A 321 19.24 -3.04 -7.35
C THR A 321 20.16 -2.79 -6.17
N LYS A 322 19.68 -2.92 -4.93
CA LYS A 322 20.53 -2.81 -3.74
C LYS A 322 21.12 -4.18 -3.43
N SER A 323 22.43 -4.35 -3.64
CA SER A 323 23.13 -5.58 -3.25
C SER A 323 24.14 -5.35 -2.13
N ASN A 324 23.98 -6.13 -1.08
CA ASN A 324 24.94 -6.33 0.01
C ASN A 324 25.31 -7.82 0.11
N ALA A 325 25.15 -8.60 -0.97
CA ALA A 325 25.40 -10.03 -0.97
C ALA A 325 26.89 -10.31 -0.75
N LYS A 326 27.23 -11.19 0.21
CA LYS A 326 28.62 -11.46 0.59
C LYS A 326 29.37 -12.22 -0.50
N ASP A 327 28.67 -13.13 -1.14
CA ASP A 327 29.10 -14.07 -2.19
C ASP A 327 29.07 -13.48 -3.61
N MET A 328 28.73 -12.19 -3.75
CA MET A 328 28.70 -11.50 -5.04
C MET A 328 30.04 -10.81 -5.35
N SER A 329 30.44 -10.84 -6.62
CA SER A 329 31.64 -10.20 -7.17
C SER A 329 31.66 -8.68 -6.92
N VAL A 330 32.86 -8.08 -6.99
CA VAL A 330 33.01 -6.63 -6.85
C VAL A 330 32.37 -5.92 -8.04
N GLU A 331 32.63 -6.42 -9.25
CA GLU A 331 32.10 -5.90 -10.51
C GLU A 331 30.57 -5.94 -10.53
N GLY A 332 29.98 -7.05 -10.07
CA GLY A 332 28.54 -7.18 -9.97
C GLY A 332 27.89 -6.21 -8.97
N LYS A 333 28.57 -5.93 -7.84
CA LYS A 333 28.12 -4.93 -6.86
C LYS A 333 28.18 -3.51 -7.43
N GLU A 334 29.24 -3.18 -8.15
CA GLU A 334 29.39 -1.86 -8.80
C GLU A 334 28.31 -1.62 -9.86
N LEU A 335 28.05 -2.61 -10.73
CA LEU A 335 26.99 -2.55 -11.73
C LEU A 335 25.61 -2.26 -11.10
N LEU A 336 25.28 -2.95 -10.01
CA LEU A 336 24.02 -2.74 -9.29
C LEU A 336 23.97 -1.40 -8.56
N LEU A 337 25.10 -0.94 -8.00
CA LEU A 337 25.20 0.33 -7.31
C LEU A 337 24.87 1.53 -8.23
N ASP A 338 25.32 1.48 -9.48
CA ASP A 338 25.03 2.52 -10.47
C ASP A 338 23.51 2.65 -10.74
N GLU A 339 22.83 1.53 -10.95
CA GLU A 339 21.37 1.53 -11.13
C GLU A 339 20.64 1.91 -9.82
N PHE A 340 21.11 1.46 -8.66
CA PHE A 340 20.58 1.88 -7.36
C PHE A 340 20.64 3.40 -7.18
N ASN A 341 21.77 4.02 -7.51
CA ASN A 341 21.94 5.47 -7.43
C ASN A 341 20.99 6.19 -8.37
N LYS A 342 20.84 5.69 -9.61
CA LYS A 342 19.90 6.23 -10.60
C LYS A 342 18.45 6.22 -10.11
N TYR A 343 17.93 5.10 -9.60
CA TYR A 343 16.57 5.03 -9.08
C TYR A 343 16.37 5.88 -7.82
N THR A 344 17.38 5.92 -6.94
CA THR A 344 17.34 6.74 -5.71
C THR A 344 17.28 8.23 -6.03
N GLN A 345 18.09 8.68 -6.99
CA GLN A 345 18.07 10.06 -7.47
C GLN A 345 16.73 10.42 -8.15
N ASN A 346 16.17 9.49 -8.93
CA ASN A 346 14.86 9.68 -9.56
C ASN A 346 13.75 9.85 -8.51
N LEU A 347 13.77 9.02 -7.46
CA LEU A 347 12.86 9.14 -6.31
C LEU A 347 13.04 10.46 -5.55
N LEU A 348 14.28 10.90 -5.34
CA LEU A 348 14.56 12.20 -4.71
C LEU A 348 13.95 13.34 -5.52
N ARG A 349 14.25 13.40 -6.82
CA ARG A 349 13.72 14.43 -7.73
C ARG A 349 12.20 14.41 -7.76
N TYR A 350 11.59 13.23 -7.85
CA TYR A 350 10.13 13.07 -7.80
C TYR A 350 9.53 13.63 -6.50
N ASN A 351 10.12 13.30 -5.35
CA ASN A 351 9.66 13.79 -4.06
C ASN A 351 9.85 15.30 -3.89
N GLN A 352 10.99 15.84 -4.31
CA GLN A 352 11.30 17.28 -4.23
C GLN A 352 10.37 18.14 -5.07
N ARG A 353 9.93 17.63 -6.22
CA ARG A 353 8.92 18.29 -7.06
C ARG A 353 7.57 18.40 -6.37
N ARG A 354 7.15 17.32 -5.72
CA ARG A 354 5.81 17.22 -5.14
C ARG A 354 5.72 17.93 -3.79
N LEU A 355 6.80 17.94 -3.02
CA LEU A 355 6.79 18.38 -1.62
C LEU A 355 7.65 19.61 -1.34
N GLY A 356 8.59 19.97 -2.23
CA GLY A 356 9.63 20.97 -1.96
C GLY A 356 10.99 20.33 -1.71
N LEU A 357 12.08 21.11 -1.80
CA LEU A 357 13.45 20.60 -1.73
C LEU A 357 13.77 19.87 -0.41
N ILE A 358 13.38 20.47 0.71
CA ILE A 358 13.67 19.97 2.06
C ILE A 358 12.74 18.80 2.39
N GLU A 359 11.43 19.00 2.23
CA GLU A 359 10.40 18.00 2.50
C GLU A 359 10.55 16.78 1.59
N GLY A 360 10.99 16.97 0.34
CA GLY A 360 11.27 15.89 -0.59
C GLY A 360 12.48 15.04 -0.16
N ALA A 361 13.53 15.66 0.37
CA ALA A 361 14.67 14.94 0.94
C ALA A 361 14.28 14.20 2.24
N GLN A 362 13.49 14.83 3.10
CA GLN A 362 12.91 14.18 4.28
C GLN A 362 12.04 12.97 3.88
N ARG A 363 11.26 13.11 2.80
CA ARG A 363 10.44 12.03 2.26
C ARG A 363 11.27 10.87 1.74
N LEU A 364 12.40 11.14 1.07
CA LEU A 364 13.33 10.07 0.69
C LEU A 364 13.83 9.31 1.93
N ALA A 365 14.17 10.01 3.01
CA ALA A 365 14.59 9.36 4.26
C ALA A 365 13.48 8.50 4.87
N GLU A 366 12.22 8.95 4.83
CA GLU A 366 11.06 8.13 5.23
C GLU A 366 10.93 6.86 4.37
N CYS A 367 11.05 6.98 3.05
CA CYS A 367 11.02 5.84 2.14
C CYS A 367 12.14 4.84 2.42
N SER A 368 13.37 5.32 2.65
CA SER A 368 14.50 4.47 3.04
C SER A 368 14.28 3.74 4.36
N ARG A 369 13.59 4.36 5.33
CA ARG A 369 13.20 3.69 6.58
C ARG A 369 12.25 2.51 6.33
N LEU A 370 11.33 2.60 5.37
CA LEU A 370 10.45 1.48 5.01
C LEU A 370 11.23 0.29 4.44
N ILE A 371 12.24 0.55 3.61
CA ILE A 371 13.14 -0.51 3.11
C ILE A 371 13.85 -1.18 4.29
N ASN A 372 14.41 -0.40 5.21
CA ASN A 372 15.11 -0.94 6.38
C ASN A 372 14.17 -1.77 7.27
N ARG A 373 12.92 -1.32 7.49
CA ARG A 373 11.92 -2.13 8.19
C ARG A 373 11.62 -3.44 7.47
N SER A 374 11.61 -3.43 6.14
CA SER A 374 11.41 -4.66 5.35
C SER A 374 12.61 -5.62 5.43
N ILE A 375 13.83 -5.10 5.62
CA ILE A 375 15.03 -5.90 5.90
C ILE A 375 14.95 -6.52 7.31
N GLU A 376 14.55 -5.75 8.33
CA GLU A 376 14.34 -6.29 9.68
C GLU A 376 13.25 -7.39 9.68
N ASN A 377 12.20 -7.17 8.88
CA ASN A 377 11.09 -8.10 8.72
C ASN A 377 11.50 -9.41 8.02
N GLU A 378 12.38 -9.30 7.03
CA GLU A 378 12.98 -10.44 6.33
C GLU A 378 13.70 -11.38 7.31
N CYS A 379 14.45 -10.83 8.26
CA CYS A 379 15.12 -11.63 9.29
C CYS A 379 14.11 -12.38 10.18
N ALA A 380 13.04 -11.71 10.63
CA ALA A 380 12.00 -12.35 11.43
C ALA A 380 11.28 -13.47 10.66
N LEU A 381 10.97 -13.24 9.38
CA LEU A 381 10.37 -14.23 8.50
C LEU A 381 11.28 -15.45 8.37
N ARG A 382 12.58 -15.28 8.08
CA ARG A 382 13.52 -16.42 8.01
C ARG A 382 13.65 -17.19 9.32
N LEU A 383 13.74 -16.48 10.46
CA LEU A 383 13.84 -17.12 11.78
C LEU A 383 12.60 -17.95 12.10
N MET A 384 11.41 -17.42 11.80
CA MET A 384 10.16 -18.14 11.95
C MET A 384 10.14 -19.42 11.13
N LEU A 385 10.51 -19.32 9.87
CA LEU A 385 10.45 -20.44 8.93
C LEU A 385 11.51 -21.50 9.30
N PHE A 386 12.73 -21.09 9.65
CA PHE A 386 13.78 -21.99 10.14
C PHE A 386 13.37 -22.72 11.42
N HIS A 387 12.84 -22.00 12.40
CA HIS A 387 12.36 -22.58 13.66
C HIS A 387 11.23 -23.58 13.40
N GLN A 388 10.34 -23.25 12.47
CA GLN A 388 9.27 -24.15 12.08
C GLN A 388 9.81 -25.47 11.51
N THR A 389 10.66 -25.40 10.49
CA THR A 389 11.26 -26.59 9.84
C THR A 389 12.03 -27.45 10.82
N LYS A 390 12.71 -26.84 11.80
CA LYS A 390 13.51 -27.55 12.79
C LYS A 390 12.67 -28.27 13.85
N HIS A 391 11.58 -27.65 14.31
CA HIS A 391 10.85 -28.10 15.51
C HIS A 391 9.53 -28.78 15.22
N TYR A 392 8.94 -28.53 14.05
CA TYR A 392 7.66 -29.10 13.67
C TYR A 392 7.86 -30.01 12.46
N LYS A 393 7.65 -31.33 12.67
CA LYS A 393 7.61 -32.29 11.58
C LYS A 393 6.46 -31.90 10.67
N MET A 394 6.80 -31.37 9.51
CA MET A 394 5.83 -31.07 8.48
C MET A 394 5.25 -32.39 7.97
N GLY A 395 3.92 -32.51 7.94
CA GLY A 395 3.24 -33.55 7.17
C GLY A 395 3.42 -33.23 5.69
N VAL A 396 4.62 -33.46 5.16
CA VAL A 396 4.95 -33.12 3.78
C VAL A 396 4.31 -34.15 2.86
N THR A 397 3.14 -33.84 2.32
CA THR A 397 2.47 -34.68 1.32
C THR A 397 3.15 -34.62 -0.06
N CYS A 398 4.12 -33.72 -0.27
CA CYS A 398 4.80 -33.53 -1.56
C CYS A 398 6.32 -33.38 -1.42
N TYR A 399 7.10 -34.25 -2.07
CA TYR A 399 8.59 -34.18 -2.06
C TYR A 399 9.17 -32.82 -2.48
N LYS A 400 8.50 -32.08 -3.40
CA LYS A 400 8.90 -30.71 -3.79
C LYS A 400 8.70 -29.68 -2.69
N LEU A 401 7.84 -29.93 -1.71
CA LEU A 401 7.60 -29.04 -0.57
C LEU A 401 8.80 -28.97 0.37
N SER A 402 9.39 -30.14 0.67
CA SER A 402 10.62 -30.24 1.49
C SER A 402 11.74 -29.49 0.79
N ASN A 403 11.93 -29.76 -0.51
CA ASN A 403 12.92 -29.07 -1.33
C ASN A 403 12.66 -27.57 -1.47
N PHE A 404 11.41 -27.12 -1.60
CA PHE A 404 11.10 -25.69 -1.68
C PHE A 404 11.54 -24.96 -0.42
N LEU A 405 11.28 -25.53 0.76
CA LEU A 405 11.64 -24.93 2.04
C LEU A 405 13.14 -25.03 2.32
N GLU A 406 13.74 -26.19 2.12
CA GLU A 406 15.20 -26.38 2.26
C GLU A 406 15.99 -25.45 1.34
N ASN A 407 15.50 -25.19 0.12
CA ASN A 407 16.12 -24.27 -0.82
C ASN A 407 15.49 -22.86 -0.81
N PHE A 408 14.49 -22.61 0.02
CA PHE A 408 14.06 -21.25 0.33
C PHE A 408 15.14 -20.62 1.22
N PHE A 409 15.59 -21.33 2.26
CA PHE A 409 16.34 -20.77 3.39
C PHE A 409 17.85 -20.58 3.20
#